data_AF-A0A2H5VAL0-F1
#
_entry.id   AF-A0A2H5VAL0-F1
#
_cell.length_a   1.000
_cell.length_b   1.000
_cell.length_c   1.000
_cell.angle_alpha   90.00
_cell.angle_beta   90.00
_cell.angle_gamma   90.00
#
_symmetry.space_group_name_H-M   'P 1'
#
loop_
_entity.id
_entity.type
_entity.pdbx_description
1 polymer ?
#
loop_
_entity_poly.entity_id
_entity_poly.type
_entity_poly.pdbx_seq_one_letter_code
_entity_poly.pdbx_strand_id
1 'polypeptide(L)' 'MKGEESGNVQYVKDVLVDCDSDALIYLVESGGPACHTGNRTCFHNRLIR' A
#
# COMPACT_ATOMS: atom_id res chain seq x y z
N MET A 1 2.55 11.77 5.57
CA MET A 1 3.06 10.38 5.69
C MET A 1 1.89 9.40 5.58
N LYS A 2 2.03 8.21 4.96
CA LYS A 2 0.94 7.22 4.99
C LYS A 2 0.68 6.80 6.44
N GLY A 3 -0.54 7.01 6.92
CA GLY A 3 -0.92 6.69 8.30
C GLY A 3 -0.58 7.78 9.32
N GLU A 4 -0.29 9.01 8.89
CA GLU A 4 0.02 10.13 9.79
C GLU A 4 -1.07 10.41 10.83
N GLU A 5 -2.34 10.36 10.41
CA GLU A 5 -3.48 10.57 11.31
C GLU A 5 -3.99 9.25 11.92
N SER A 6 -3.99 8.16 11.15
CA SER A 6 -4.59 6.88 11.57
C SER A 6 -3.66 5.94 12.32
N GLY A 7 -2.34 6.21 12.34
CA GLY A 7 -1.32 5.30 12.85
C GLY A 7 -1.06 4.08 11.96
N ASN A 8 -1.82 3.89 10.88
CA ASN A 8 -1.65 2.78 9.92
C ASN A 8 -0.46 3.05 8.97
N VAL A 9 0.73 3.17 9.56
CA VAL A 9 2.00 3.42 8.89
C VAL A 9 2.43 2.19 8.10
N GLN A 10 3.10 2.42 6.97
CA GLN A 10 3.69 1.38 6.14
C GLN A 10 5.21 1.40 6.31
N TYR A 11 5.75 0.32 6.88
CA TYR A 11 7.18 0.14 7.07
C TYR A 11 7.77 -0.51 5.83
N VAL A 12 8.58 0.26 5.08
CA VAL A 12 9.24 -0.22 3.87
C VAL A 12 10.24 -1.32 4.21
N LYS A 13 10.15 -2.45 3.50
CA LYS A 13 11.06 -3.59 3.61
C LYS A 13 11.98 -3.71 2.40
N ASP A 14 11.46 -3.35 1.22
CA ASP A 14 12.21 -3.34 -0.03
C ASP A 14 11.57 -2.36 -1.03
N VAL A 15 12.34 -1.99 -2.05
CA VAL A 15 11.91 -1.13 -3.16
C VAL A 15 12.39 -1.74 -4.46
N LEU A 16 11.44 -2.14 -5.30
CA LEU A 16 11.71 -2.64 -6.65
C LEU A 16 11.50 -1.52 -7.67
N VAL A 17 12.35 -1.47 -8.68
CA VAL A 17 12.26 -0.59 -9.85
C VAL A 17 11.83 -1.44 -11.04
N ASP A 18 10.98 -0.89 -11.92
CA ASP A 18 10.61 -1.56 -13.16
C ASP A 18 11.67 -1.42 -14.27
N CYS A 19 11.44 -2.02 -15.44
CA CYS A 19 12.51 -2.27 -16.41
C CYS A 19 13.06 -1.01 -17.12
N ASP A 20 12.24 0.02 -17.27
CA ASP A 20 12.60 1.33 -17.84
C ASP A 20 12.68 2.43 -16.79
N SER A 21 12.54 2.08 -15.50
CA SER A 21 12.77 2.94 -14.35
C SER A 21 11.81 4.12 -14.24
N ASP A 22 10.55 3.93 -14.63
CA ASP A 22 9.51 4.94 -14.48
C ASP A 22 8.49 4.62 -13.36
N ALA A 23 8.56 3.42 -12.78
CA ALA A 23 7.73 3.02 -11.66
C ALA A 23 8.49 2.28 -10.54
N LEU A 24 7.94 2.38 -9.33
CA LEU A 24 8.42 1.71 -8.13
C LEU A 24 7.35 0.82 -7.51
N ILE A 25 7.77 -0.32 -6.99
CA ILE A 25 6.97 -1.14 -6.07
C ILE A 25 7.62 -1.10 -4.70
N TYR A 26 6.88 -0.57 -3.72
CA TYR A 26 7.27 -0.65 -2.32
C TYR A 26 6.70 -1.92 -1.70
N LEU A 27 7.60 -2.82 -1.27
CA LEU A 27 7.21 -3.94 -0.42
C LEU A 27 7.20 -3.44 1.03
N VAL A 28 6.03 -3.54 1.66
CA VAL A 28 5.80 -2.93 2.98
C VAL A 28 5.18 -3.92 3.96
N GLU A 29 5.56 -3.77 5.23
CA GLU A 29 4.79 -4.28 6.35
C GLU A 29 3.83 -3.18 6.82
N SER A 30 2.53 -3.47 6.85
CA SER A 30 1.49 -2.48 7.17
C SER A 30 1.10 -2.58 8.64
N GLY A 31 1.13 -1.47 9.38
CA GLY A 31 0.69 -1.39 10.78
C GLY A 31 -0.82 -1.52 10.99
N GLY A 32 -1.61 -1.58 9.90
CA GLY A 32 -3.06 -1.73 9.92
C GLY A 32 -3.64 -1.70 8.50
N PRO A 33 -4.97 -1.51 8.35
CA PRO A 33 -5.61 -1.39 7.03
C PRO A 33 -5.00 -0.26 6.20
N ALA A 34 -4.75 -0.52 4.91
CA ALA A 34 -4.24 0.53 4.03
C ALA A 34 -5.32 1.54 3.64
N CYS A 35 -6.58 1.09 3.54
CA CYS A 35 -7.71 1.92 3.11
C CYS A 35 -8.37 2.65 4.29
N HIS A 36 -8.81 3.88 4.05
CA HIS A 36 -9.53 4.70 5.04
C HIS A 36 -10.93 4.15 5.39
N THR A 37 -11.45 3.19 4.63
CA THR A 37 -12.73 2.50 4.92
C THR A 37 -12.58 1.32 5.88
N GLY A 38 -11.35 1.01 6.35
CA GLY A 38 -11.05 -0.14 7.19
C GLY A 38 -10.70 -1.41 6.43
N ASN A 39 -10.82 -1.41 5.10
CA ASN A 39 -10.40 -2.54 4.26
C ASN A 39 -8.88 -2.65 4.16
N ARG A 40 -8.37 -3.90 4.09
CA ARG A 40 -6.92 -4.18 4.00
C ARG A 40 -6.25 -3.46 2.83
N THR A 41 -6.92 -3.40 1.68
CA THR A 41 -6.46 -2.76 0.43
C THR A 41 -7.55 -1.84 -0.10
N CYS A 42 -7.18 -0.78 -0.83
CA CYS A 42 -8.14 0.04 -1.58
C CYS A 42 -8.82 -0.76 -2.71
N PHE A 43 -8.13 -1.77 -3.27
CA PHE A 43 -8.64 -2.64 -4.33
C PHE A 43 -9.47 -3.79 -3.77
N HIS A 44 -10.45 -3.47 -2.91
CA HIS A 44 -11.31 -4.47 -2.26
C HIS A 44 -12.57 -4.80 -3.07
N ASN A 45 -12.88 -4.03 -4.12
CA ASN A 45 -13.99 -4.27 -5.03
C ASN A 45 -13.52 -5.02 -6.28
N ARG A 46 -14.30 -5.98 -6.76
CA ARG A 46 -14.03 -6.70 -8.01
C ARG A 46 -14.81 -6.08 -9.16
N LEU A 47 -14.12 -5.83 -10.27
CA LEU A 47 -14.73 -5.30 -11.50
C LEU A 47 -15.49 -6.37 -12.29
N ILE A 48 -15.01 -7.62 -12.27
CA ILE A 48 -15.62 -8.76 -12.93
C ILE A 48 -15.90 -9.83 -11.87
N ARG A 49 -17.10 -10.42 -11.91
CA ARG A 49 -17.55 -11.50 -11.04
C ARG A 49 -17.62 -12.81 -11.80
#